data_AF-A0A557ZXN5-F1
#
_entry.id   AF-A0A557ZXN5-F1
#
_cell.length_a   1.000
_cell.length_b   1.000
_cell.length_c   1.000
_cell.angle_alpha   90.00
_cell.angle_beta   90.00
_cell.angle_gamma   90.00
#
_symmetry.space_group_name_H-M   'P 1'
#
loop_
_entity.id
_entity.type
_entity.pdbx_description
1 polymer ?
#
loop_
_entity_poly.entity_id
_entity_poly.type
_entity_poly.pdbx_seq_one_letter_code
_entity_poly.pdbx_strand_id
1 'polypeptide(L)'
;MTLVLLCAAAALLVWPTAKTAAGRVCALIPGEPRQRPRLNPRWLLPLAALPAIALLGPTGAMSVAVLTFAVWRQRQSRKRMKAELTAATALTEALRTTVAELRSGAPPATAAEAAATDAPPEAAAAMRALATSARFGVELPHGAGPQGQVARAWALSRRHGLPLADLLDAVRRDVVATTRFITGADASMAGPRASAAVLAFLPGIGVLLGEAVGARPLRVLIDTPAGHILFVLGAGLILAGVAWTARLTRLGVLR
;
A
#
# COMPACT_ATOMS: atom_id res chain seq x y z
N MET A 1 26.92 -13.29 -21.45
CA MET A 1 25.64 -12.86 -22.09
C MET A 1 24.43 -13.06 -21.18
N THR A 2 24.33 -14.17 -20.42
CA THR A 2 23.24 -14.45 -19.46
C THR A 2 23.16 -13.46 -18.28
N LEU A 3 24.30 -13.01 -17.75
CA LEU A 3 24.39 -12.02 -16.66
C LEU A 3 23.90 -10.63 -17.09
N VAL A 4 24.15 -10.23 -18.35
CA VAL A 4 23.67 -8.96 -18.92
C VAL A 4 22.16 -8.99 -19.12
N LEU A 5 21.59 -10.13 -19.51
CA LEU A 5 20.14 -10.33 -19.64
C LEU A 5 19.43 -10.41 -18.27
N LEU A 6 20.06 -10.98 -17.24
CA LEU A 6 19.56 -10.98 -15.86
C LEU A 6 19.60 -9.58 -15.24
N CYS A 7 20.68 -8.82 -15.47
CA CYS A 7 20.77 -7.41 -15.09
C CYS A 7 19.78 -6.54 -15.88
N ALA A 8 19.54 -6.82 -17.17
CA ALA A 8 18.54 -6.12 -17.97
C ALA A 8 17.09 -6.45 -17.52
N ALA A 9 16.81 -7.70 -17.15
CA ALA A 9 15.52 -8.11 -16.60
C ALA A 9 15.27 -7.53 -15.20
N ALA A 10 16.30 -7.50 -14.35
CA ALA A 10 16.26 -6.80 -13.07
C ALA A 10 16.09 -5.29 -13.26
N ALA A 11 16.78 -4.68 -14.23
CA ALA A 11 16.64 -3.28 -14.60
C ALA A 11 15.24 -2.96 -15.15
N LEU A 12 14.61 -3.87 -15.91
CA LEU A 12 13.23 -3.77 -16.39
C LEU A 12 12.19 -3.95 -15.26
N LEU A 13 12.48 -4.76 -14.23
CA LEU A 13 11.66 -4.88 -13.01
C LEU A 13 11.76 -3.66 -12.09
N VAL A 14 12.95 -3.06 -12.05
CA VAL A 14 13.23 -1.78 -11.38
C VAL A 14 12.69 -0.61 -12.21
N TRP A 15 12.56 -0.78 -13.54
CA TRP A 15 12.10 0.26 -14.44
C TRP A 15 10.72 0.72 -14.01
N PRO A 16 10.59 1.98 -13.56
CA PRO A 16 9.33 2.51 -13.10
C PRO A 16 8.42 2.54 -14.31
N THR A 17 7.48 1.60 -14.39
CA THR A 17 6.42 1.62 -15.39
C THR A 17 5.88 3.03 -15.43
N ALA A 18 5.98 3.68 -16.59
CA ALA A 18 5.66 5.08 -16.89
C ALA A 18 4.17 5.46 -16.68
N LYS A 19 3.47 4.75 -15.79
CA LYS A 19 2.09 4.95 -15.38
C LYS A 19 1.92 6.20 -14.50
N THR A 20 2.99 6.69 -13.86
CA THR A 20 2.96 7.95 -13.08
C THR A 20 2.94 9.19 -13.98
N ALA A 21 3.59 9.15 -15.14
CA ALA A 21 3.56 10.26 -16.10
C ALA A 21 2.19 10.39 -16.77
N ALA A 22 1.62 9.27 -17.23
CA ALA A 22 0.28 9.26 -17.86
C ALA A 22 -0.84 9.68 -16.89
N GLY A 23 -0.73 9.33 -15.60
CA GLY A 23 -1.69 9.76 -14.58
C GLY A 23 -1.67 11.26 -14.30
N ARG A 24 -0.49 11.89 -14.36
CA ARG A 24 -0.34 13.35 -14.22
C ARG A 24 -0.87 14.12 -15.42
N VAL A 25 -0.72 13.58 -16.63
CA VAL A 25 -1.24 14.22 -17.86
C VAL A 25 -2.75 14.06 -17.97
N CYS A 26 -3.31 12.90 -17.60
CA CYS A 26 -4.77 12.72 -17.55
C CYS A 26 -5.46 13.56 -16.46
N ALA A 27 -4.76 13.97 -15.40
CA ALA A 27 -5.31 14.87 -14.38
C ALA A 27 -5.52 16.32 -14.87
N LEU A 28 -4.92 16.69 -16.01
CA LEU A 28 -5.06 18.02 -16.63
C LEU A 28 -6.15 18.05 -17.72
N ILE A 29 -6.77 16.91 -18.05
CA ILE A 29 -7.81 16.81 -19.07
C ILE A 29 -9.15 16.52 -18.37
N PRO A 30 -10.11 17.46 -18.37
CA PRO A 30 -11.46 17.18 -17.85
C PRO A 30 -12.15 16.21 -18.80
N GLY A 31 -12.34 14.97 -18.35
CA GLY A 31 -13.05 13.94 -19.10
C GLY A 31 -13.57 12.87 -18.15
N GLU A 32 -14.81 12.42 -18.38
CA GLU A 32 -15.52 11.46 -17.53
C GLU A 32 -14.65 10.27 -17.11
N PRO A 33 -14.86 9.73 -15.88
CA PRO A 33 -14.09 8.62 -15.35
C PRO A 33 -14.33 7.34 -16.17
N ARG A 34 -13.56 7.18 -17.25
CA ARG A 34 -13.55 5.98 -18.05
C ARG A 34 -12.96 4.87 -17.19
N GLN A 35 -13.80 3.91 -16.78
CA GLN A 35 -13.40 2.71 -16.06
C GLN A 35 -12.37 1.96 -16.91
N ARG A 36 -11.08 2.22 -16.68
CA ARG A 36 -10.02 1.46 -17.35
C ARG A 36 -10.06 0.05 -16.78
N PRO A 37 -10.07 -1.00 -17.61
CA PRO A 37 -10.00 -2.36 -17.13
C PRO A 37 -8.78 -2.49 -16.24
N ARG A 38 -9.01 -2.81 -14.96
CA ARG A 38 -7.93 -3.08 -14.01
C ARG A 38 -7.25 -4.36 -14.46
N LEU A 39 -6.24 -4.23 -15.33
CA LEU A 39 -5.37 -5.33 -15.72
C LEU A 39 -4.83 -5.95 -14.44
N ASN A 40 -5.34 -7.15 -14.15
CA ASN A 40 -5.12 -7.82 -12.90
C ASN A 40 -3.62 -8.16 -12.85
N PRO A 41 -2.83 -7.59 -11.94
CA PRO A 41 -1.38 -7.79 -11.92
C PRO A 41 -0.93 -9.25 -11.81
N ARG A 42 -1.86 -10.18 -11.48
CA ARG A 42 -1.70 -11.62 -11.62
C ARG A 42 -1.28 -12.05 -13.04
N TRP A 43 -1.65 -11.31 -14.09
CA TRP A 43 -1.29 -11.59 -15.49
C TRP A 43 0.14 -11.13 -15.86
N LEU A 44 0.81 -10.35 -15.00
CA LEU A 44 2.23 -10.02 -15.19
C LEU A 44 3.16 -11.16 -14.75
N LEU A 45 2.71 -12.04 -13.86
CA LEU A 45 3.44 -13.25 -13.43
C LEU A 45 3.68 -14.24 -14.58
N PRO A 46 2.66 -14.65 -15.38
CA PRO A 46 2.89 -15.54 -16.52
C PRO A 46 3.69 -14.85 -17.64
N LEU A 47 3.50 -13.55 -17.87
CA LEU A 47 4.22 -12.81 -18.91
C LEU A 47 5.73 -12.67 -18.61
N ALA A 48 6.11 -12.56 -17.34
CA ALA A 48 7.50 -12.60 -16.90
C ALA A 48 8.07 -14.03 -16.80
N ALA A 49 7.22 -15.03 -16.61
CA ALA A 49 7.61 -16.44 -16.52
C ALA A 49 7.95 -17.04 -17.89
N LEU A 50 7.26 -16.67 -18.97
CA LEU A 50 7.48 -17.19 -20.32
C LEU A 50 8.94 -17.12 -20.82
N PRO A 51 9.66 -15.99 -20.72
CA PRO A 51 11.08 -15.93 -21.13
C PRO A 51 12.04 -16.65 -20.17
N ALA A 52 11.67 -16.81 -18.89
CA ALA A 52 12.48 -17.53 -17.91
C ALA A 52 12.40 -19.05 -18.08
N ILE A 53 11.22 -19.58 -18.45
CA ILE A 53 10.99 -20.98 -18.79
C ILE A 53 11.83 -21.39 -20.01
N ALA A 54 11.96 -20.50 -20.99
CA ALA A 54 12.66 -20.79 -22.25
C ALA A 54 14.19 -20.88 -22.14
N LEU A 55 14.81 -20.28 -21.11
CA LEU A 55 16.28 -20.20 -21.00
C LEU A 55 16.90 -21.03 -19.87
N LEU A 56 16.18 -21.33 -18.77
CA LEU A 56 16.74 -21.99 -17.57
C LEU A 56 16.06 -23.33 -17.21
N GLY A 57 15.04 -23.76 -17.96
CA GLY A 57 14.21 -24.90 -17.58
C GLY A 57 13.22 -24.58 -16.44
N PRO A 58 12.47 -25.59 -15.95
CA PRO A 58 11.34 -25.39 -15.03
C PRO A 58 11.73 -24.79 -13.67
N THR A 59 12.98 -24.96 -13.23
CA THR A 59 13.49 -24.46 -11.94
C THR A 59 13.83 -22.97 -11.96
N GLY A 60 14.43 -22.45 -13.04
CA GLY A 60 14.67 -21.01 -13.19
C GLY A 60 13.37 -20.20 -13.29
N ALA A 61 12.33 -20.79 -13.90
CA ALA A 61 10.99 -20.23 -13.94
C ALA A 61 10.39 -20.07 -12.53
N MET A 62 10.55 -21.07 -11.67
CA MET A 62 10.07 -21.03 -10.28
C MET A 62 10.75 -19.91 -9.49
N SER A 63 12.06 -19.74 -9.66
CA SER A 63 12.85 -18.72 -8.96
C SER A 63 12.47 -17.30 -9.37
N VAL A 64 12.31 -17.05 -10.67
CA VAL A 64 11.83 -15.77 -11.19
C VAL A 64 10.39 -15.52 -10.75
N ALA A 65 9.52 -16.54 -10.77
CA ALA A 65 8.13 -16.42 -10.33
C ALA A 65 8.03 -16.05 -8.84
N VAL A 66 8.86 -16.63 -7.97
CA VAL A 66 8.85 -16.35 -6.54
C VAL A 66 9.42 -14.96 -6.23
N LEU A 67 10.53 -14.56 -6.87
CA LEU A 67 11.11 -13.22 -6.68
C LEU A 67 10.18 -12.12 -7.23
N THR A 68 9.61 -12.32 -8.41
CA THR A 68 8.63 -11.40 -8.99
C THR A 68 7.38 -11.32 -8.12
N PHE A 69 6.88 -12.44 -7.60
CA PHE A 69 5.74 -12.46 -6.67
C PHE A 69 6.04 -11.75 -5.35
N ALA A 70 7.21 -11.97 -4.76
CA ALA A 70 7.62 -11.32 -3.52
C ALA A 70 7.76 -9.80 -3.69
N VAL A 71 8.46 -9.34 -4.73
CA VAL A 71 8.62 -7.92 -5.06
C VAL A 71 7.27 -7.29 -5.39
N TRP A 72 6.42 -7.99 -6.14
CA TRP A 72 5.07 -7.53 -6.47
C TRP A 72 4.21 -7.36 -5.22
N ARG A 73 4.20 -8.36 -4.32
CA ARG A 73 3.47 -8.33 -3.05
C ARG A 73 3.97 -7.21 -2.14
N GLN A 74 5.29 -7.01 -2.06
CA GLN A 74 5.90 -5.94 -1.26
C GLN A 74 5.55 -4.55 -1.83
N ARG A 75 5.64 -4.38 -3.16
CA ARG A 75 5.23 -3.14 -3.84
C ARG A 75 3.75 -2.86 -3.66
N GLN A 76 2.89 -3.88 -3.74
CA GLN A 76 1.46 -3.69 -3.54
C GLN A 76 1.15 -3.31 -2.09
N SER A 77 1.83 -3.89 -1.11
CA SER A 77 1.70 -3.48 0.30
C SER A 77 2.11 -2.01 0.50
N ARG A 78 3.24 -1.58 -0.08
CA ARG A 78 3.68 -0.18 0.00
C ARG A 78 2.73 0.78 -0.70
N LYS A 79 2.12 0.38 -1.83
CA LYS A 79 1.10 1.19 -2.51
C LYS A 79 -0.16 1.35 -1.68
N ARG A 80 -0.62 0.27 -1.02
CA ARG A 80 -1.78 0.32 -0.12
C ARG A 80 -1.52 1.26 1.05
N MET A 81 -0.36 1.15 1.70
CA MET A 81 0.02 2.02 2.81
C MET A 81 0.04 3.50 2.40
N LYS A 82 0.63 3.82 1.23
CA LYS A 82 0.62 5.20 0.72
C LYS A 82 -0.79 5.70 0.43
N ALA A 83 -1.64 4.87 -0.19
CA ALA A 83 -3.02 5.24 -0.46
C ALA A 83 -3.81 5.46 0.83
N GLU A 84 -3.64 4.61 1.84
CA GLU A 84 -4.27 4.76 3.16
C GLU A 84 -3.85 6.06 3.85
N LEU A 85 -2.56 6.42 3.78
CA LEU A 85 -2.07 7.70 4.32
C LEU A 85 -2.68 8.90 3.58
N THR A 86 -2.72 8.87 2.24
CA THR A 86 -3.33 9.96 1.45
C THR A 86 -4.83 10.08 1.72
N ALA A 87 -5.53 8.96 1.86
CA ALA A 87 -6.95 8.92 2.23
C ALA A 87 -7.17 9.50 3.63
N ALA A 88 -6.33 9.17 4.60
CA ALA A 88 -6.41 9.68 5.96
C ALA A 88 -6.17 11.20 6.03
N THR A 89 -5.18 11.71 5.29
CA THR A 89 -4.94 13.16 5.22
C THR A 89 -6.08 13.89 4.54
N ALA A 90 -6.63 13.33 3.46
CA ALA A 90 -7.76 13.90 2.76
C ALA A 90 -9.03 13.95 3.64
N LEU A 91 -9.29 12.88 4.39
CA LEU A 91 -10.42 12.84 5.31
C LEU A 91 -10.25 13.83 6.47
N THR A 92 -9.03 13.96 7.00
CA THR A 92 -8.72 14.94 8.06
C THR A 92 -9.07 16.35 7.60
N GLU A 93 -8.72 16.68 6.35
CA GLU A 93 -9.00 17.99 5.78
C GLU A 93 -10.50 18.22 5.54
N ALA A 94 -11.20 17.22 5.01
CA ALA A 94 -12.65 17.26 4.85
C ALA A 94 -13.36 17.45 6.21
N LEU A 95 -12.95 16.70 7.24
CA LEU A 95 -13.47 16.84 8.60
C LEU A 95 -13.19 18.22 9.18
N ARG A 96 -12.02 18.80 8.92
CA ARG A 96 -11.68 20.16 9.35
C ARG A 96 -12.66 21.18 8.77
N THR A 97 -12.97 21.08 7.48
CA THR A 97 -13.95 21.94 6.80
C THR A 97 -15.36 21.74 7.36
N THR A 98 -15.82 20.48 7.50
CA THR A 98 -17.14 20.19 8.07
C THR A 98 -17.28 20.72 9.51
N VAL A 99 -16.26 20.55 10.35
CA VAL A 99 -16.26 21.07 11.73
C VAL A 99 -16.33 22.61 11.74
N ALA A 100 -15.62 23.28 10.83
CA ALA A 100 -15.67 24.73 10.72
C ALA A 100 -17.09 25.23 10.36
N GLU A 101 -17.73 24.60 9.37
CA GLU A 101 -19.10 24.90 8.95
C GLU A 101 -20.13 24.60 10.05
N LEU A 102 -19.98 23.48 10.78
CA LEU A 102 -20.86 23.19 11.91
C LEU A 102 -20.72 24.23 13.02
N ARG A 103 -19.50 24.73 13.27
CA ARG A 103 -19.24 25.75 14.29
C ARG A 103 -19.71 27.14 13.87
N SER A 104 -19.83 27.43 12.58
CA SER A 104 -20.48 28.64 12.08
C SER A 104 -22.02 28.55 12.10
N GLY A 105 -22.58 27.40 12.50
CA GLY A 105 -24.02 27.18 12.63
C GLY A 105 -24.67 26.54 11.41
N ALA A 106 -23.90 26.07 10.42
CA ALA A 106 -24.44 25.41 9.25
C ALA A 106 -25.09 24.05 9.62
N PRO A 107 -26.22 23.67 8.98
CA PRO A 107 -26.79 22.34 9.12
C PRO A 107 -25.79 21.22 8.76
N PRO A 108 -25.88 20.04 9.39
CA PRO A 108 -24.93 18.94 9.16
C PRO A 108 -24.95 18.40 7.73
N ALA A 109 -26.10 18.45 7.06
CA ALA A 109 -26.20 18.06 5.65
C ALA A 109 -25.40 19.01 4.75
N THR A 110 -25.59 20.33 4.90
CA THR A 110 -24.92 21.34 4.08
C THR A 110 -23.42 21.41 4.37
N ALA A 111 -23.01 21.30 5.64
CA ALA A 111 -21.61 21.27 6.04
C ALA A 111 -20.85 20.07 5.42
N ALA A 112 -21.50 18.91 5.36
CA ALA A 112 -20.93 17.71 4.75
C ALA A 112 -20.94 17.78 3.21
N GLU A 113 -21.97 18.36 2.59
CA GLU A 113 -22.03 18.60 1.13
C GLU A 113 -20.93 19.57 0.67
N ALA A 114 -20.72 20.67 1.40
CA ALA A 114 -19.64 21.62 1.13
C ALA A 114 -18.27 20.94 1.19
N ALA A 115 -17.98 20.23 2.30
CA ALA A 115 -16.71 19.51 2.44
C ALA A 115 -16.52 18.42 1.37
N ALA A 116 -17.60 17.77 0.90
CA ALA A 116 -17.52 16.76 -0.16
C ALA A 116 -17.20 17.33 -1.55
N THR A 117 -17.44 18.62 -1.76
CA THR A 117 -17.25 19.29 -3.05
C THR A 117 -15.76 19.54 -3.31
N ASP A 118 -15.03 19.98 -2.29
CA ASP A 118 -13.60 20.28 -2.37
C ASP A 118 -12.71 19.07 -2.06
N ALA A 119 -13.28 17.99 -1.53
CA ALA A 119 -12.53 16.81 -1.13
C ALA A 119 -12.19 15.88 -2.32
N PRO A 120 -11.02 15.21 -2.27
CA PRO A 120 -10.71 14.13 -3.22
C PRO A 120 -11.68 12.94 -3.06
N PRO A 121 -11.81 12.08 -4.08
CA PRO A 121 -12.89 11.09 -4.17
C PRO A 121 -13.00 10.14 -2.96
N GLU A 122 -11.87 9.81 -2.33
CA GLU A 122 -11.79 8.91 -1.18
C GLU A 122 -12.43 9.51 0.09
N ALA A 123 -12.25 10.82 0.31
CA ALA A 123 -12.84 11.54 1.44
C ALA A 123 -14.25 12.05 1.13
N ALA A 124 -14.49 12.45 -0.12
CA ALA A 124 -15.79 12.92 -0.58
C ALA A 124 -16.87 11.84 -0.45
N ALA A 125 -16.54 10.56 -0.65
CA ALA A 125 -17.48 9.47 -0.45
C ALA A 125 -18.01 9.40 1.01
N ALA A 126 -17.13 9.58 2.00
CA ALA A 126 -17.52 9.58 3.41
C ALA A 126 -18.38 10.79 3.76
N MET A 127 -18.02 11.98 3.24
CA MET A 127 -18.80 13.20 3.47
C MET A 127 -20.16 13.17 2.76
N ARG A 128 -20.26 12.64 1.54
CA ARG A 128 -21.55 12.43 0.86
C ARG A 128 -22.44 11.45 1.61
N ALA A 129 -21.86 10.38 2.16
CA ALA A 129 -22.62 9.45 3.00
C ALA A 129 -23.15 10.18 4.25
N LEU A 130 -22.32 10.98 4.92
CA LEU A 130 -22.72 11.79 6.08
C LEU A 130 -23.84 12.77 5.72
N ALA A 131 -23.70 13.52 4.63
CA ALA A 131 -24.73 14.42 4.12
C ALA A 131 -26.06 13.70 3.86
N THR A 132 -26.01 12.56 3.18
CA THR A 132 -27.18 11.73 2.88
C THR A 132 -27.86 11.28 4.18
N SER A 133 -27.08 10.82 5.16
CA SER A 133 -27.59 10.40 6.47
C SER A 133 -28.22 11.56 7.26
N ALA A 134 -27.65 12.75 7.16
CA ALA A 134 -28.15 13.95 7.82
C ALA A 134 -29.44 14.47 7.18
N ARG A 135 -29.58 14.34 5.86
CA ARG A 135 -30.73 14.84 5.10
C ARG A 135 -31.92 13.90 5.13
N PHE A 136 -31.68 12.59 5.08
CA PHE A 136 -32.72 11.57 4.94
C PHE A 136 -32.87 10.67 6.17
N GLY A 137 -32.06 10.86 7.22
CA GLY A 137 -32.12 10.05 8.44
C GLY A 137 -31.60 8.61 8.28
N VAL A 138 -30.99 8.28 7.14
CA VAL A 138 -30.49 6.93 6.82
C VAL A 138 -29.27 6.58 7.68
N GLU A 139 -29.13 5.32 8.06
CA GLU A 139 -27.96 4.83 8.79
C GLU A 139 -26.70 4.91 7.92
N LEU A 140 -25.58 5.34 8.50
CA LEU A 140 -24.31 5.29 7.81
C LEU A 140 -23.79 3.84 7.72
N PRO A 141 -23.16 3.46 6.60
CA PRO A 141 -22.52 2.15 6.50
C PRO A 141 -21.44 2.02 7.56
N HIS A 142 -21.56 0.97 8.37
CA HIS A 142 -20.55 0.62 9.36
C HIS A 142 -19.31 0.09 8.64
N GLY A 143 -18.14 0.55 9.05
CA GLY A 143 -16.88 0.17 8.43
C GLY A 143 -15.72 0.15 9.43
N ALA A 144 -14.61 -0.45 9.02
CA ALA A 144 -13.35 -0.33 9.72
C ALA A 144 -12.64 0.99 9.33
N GLY A 145 -11.70 1.42 10.16
CA GLY A 145 -10.88 2.58 9.88
C GLY A 145 -11.61 3.93 10.01
N PRO A 146 -11.04 5.00 9.42
CA PRO A 146 -11.48 6.38 9.66
C PRO A 146 -12.93 6.66 9.25
N GLN A 147 -13.41 6.05 8.17
CA GLN A 147 -14.81 6.20 7.70
C GLN A 147 -15.80 5.61 8.71
N GLY A 148 -15.43 4.49 9.33
CA GLY A 148 -16.21 3.89 10.41
C GLY A 148 -16.25 4.72 11.68
N GLN A 149 -15.17 5.46 11.98
CA GLN A 149 -15.14 6.40 13.10
C GLN A 149 -16.12 7.56 12.88
N VAL A 150 -16.21 8.10 11.66
CA VAL A 150 -17.21 9.12 11.29
C VAL A 150 -18.63 8.59 11.45
N ALA A 151 -18.91 7.37 10.99
CA ALA A 151 -20.21 6.74 11.17
C ALA A 151 -20.61 6.59 12.64
N ARG A 152 -19.66 6.17 13.50
CA ARG A 152 -19.88 6.08 14.95
C ARG A 152 -20.11 7.44 15.59
N ALA A 153 -19.34 8.46 15.21
CA ALA A 153 -19.51 9.83 15.72
C ALA A 153 -20.91 10.38 15.37
N TRP A 154 -21.37 10.19 14.13
CA TRP A 154 -22.71 10.57 13.71
C TRP A 154 -23.81 9.84 14.48
N ALA A 155 -23.71 8.51 14.61
CA ALA A 155 -24.68 7.71 15.34
C ALA A 155 -24.76 8.12 16.82
N LEU A 156 -23.61 8.43 17.44
CA LEU A 156 -23.54 8.89 18.83
C LEU A 156 -24.18 10.27 19.00
N SER A 157 -23.91 11.21 18.07
CA SER A 157 -24.56 12.54 18.05
C SER A 157 -26.08 12.41 17.95
N ARG A 158 -26.59 11.59 17.03
CA ARG A 158 -28.04 11.38 16.87
C ARG A 158 -28.70 10.74 18.09
N ARG A 159 -28.07 9.70 18.66
CA ARG A 159 -28.66 8.96 19.79
C ARG A 159 -28.66 9.74 21.09
N HIS A 160 -27.64 10.57 21.32
CA HIS A 160 -27.42 11.23 22.62
C HIS A 160 -27.49 12.76 22.56
N GLY A 161 -27.79 13.34 21.39
CA GLY A 161 -27.86 14.79 21.21
C GLY A 161 -26.52 15.51 21.38
N LEU A 162 -25.40 14.79 21.23
CA LEU A 162 -24.07 15.38 21.42
C LEU A 162 -23.69 16.31 20.26
N PRO A 163 -22.92 17.39 20.52
CA PRO A 163 -22.44 18.29 19.47
C PRO A 163 -21.62 17.54 18.43
N LEU A 164 -22.13 17.44 17.20
CA LEU A 164 -21.47 16.70 16.13
C LEU A 164 -20.08 17.29 15.81
N ALA A 165 -19.94 18.60 15.90
CA ALA A 165 -18.67 19.29 15.65
C ALA A 165 -17.54 18.76 16.56
N ASP A 166 -17.83 18.52 17.84
CA ASP A 166 -16.81 18.06 18.79
C ASP A 166 -16.47 16.58 18.59
N LEU A 167 -17.46 15.76 18.23
CA LEU A 167 -17.23 14.35 17.89
C LEU A 167 -16.42 14.21 16.60
N LEU A 168 -16.74 14.96 15.55
CA LEU A 168 -15.96 14.94 14.30
C LEU A 168 -14.56 15.53 14.49
N ASP A 169 -14.39 16.52 15.36
CA ASP A 169 -13.07 17.05 15.71
C ASP A 169 -12.23 16.04 16.52
N ALA A 170 -12.86 15.25 17.39
CA ALA A 170 -12.21 14.15 18.09
C ALA A 170 -11.74 13.07 17.09
N VAL A 171 -12.59 12.68 16.13
CA VAL A 171 -12.22 11.75 15.05
C VAL A 171 -11.06 12.32 14.22
N ARG A 172 -11.11 13.60 13.84
CA ARG A 172 -10.03 14.27 13.12
C ARG A 172 -8.70 14.20 13.90
N ARG A 173 -8.72 14.48 15.20
CA ARG A 173 -7.54 14.40 16.07
C ARG A 173 -6.99 12.98 16.18
N ASP A 174 -7.85 11.98 16.29
CA ASP A 174 -7.47 10.57 16.34
C ASP A 174 -6.79 10.11 15.04
N VAL A 175 -7.34 10.48 13.88
CA VAL A 175 -6.75 10.18 12.57
C VAL A 175 -5.39 10.86 12.39
N VAL A 176 -5.25 12.12 12.82
CA VAL A 176 -3.98 12.84 12.80
C VAL A 176 -2.95 12.19 13.72
N ALA A 177 -3.33 11.82 14.94
CA ALA A 177 -2.46 11.17 15.91
C ALA A 177 -1.97 9.82 15.37
N THR A 178 -2.87 9.00 14.85
CA THR A 178 -2.56 7.70 14.23
C THR A 178 -1.60 7.87 13.05
N THR A 179 -1.86 8.85 12.18
CA THR A 179 -1.00 9.12 11.01
C THR A 179 0.40 9.56 11.44
N ARG A 180 0.50 10.46 12.43
CA ARG A 180 1.79 10.91 12.99
C ARG A 180 2.56 9.79 13.68
N PHE A 181 1.85 8.91 14.39
CA PHE A 181 2.46 7.74 15.01
C PHE A 181 3.07 6.80 13.96
N ILE A 182 2.34 6.52 12.87
CA ILE A 182 2.83 5.67 11.77
C ILE A 182 4.06 6.30 11.11
N THR A 183 4.01 7.60 10.77
CA THR A 183 5.14 8.27 10.11
C THR A 183 6.35 8.42 11.04
N GLY A 184 6.13 8.66 12.33
CA GLY A 184 7.19 8.68 13.35
C GLY A 184 7.83 7.31 13.59
N ALA A 185 7.03 6.25 13.61
CA ALA A 185 7.53 4.88 13.69
C ALA A 185 8.41 4.54 12.48
N ASP A 186 8.02 4.96 11.28
CA ASP A 186 8.83 4.77 10.08
C ASP A 186 10.17 5.52 10.13
N ALA A 187 10.20 6.72 10.71
CA ALA A 187 11.42 7.51 10.90
C ALA A 187 12.37 6.89 11.94
N SER A 188 11.85 6.44 13.09
CA SER A 188 12.67 5.78 14.13
C SER A 188 13.27 4.45 13.67
N MET A 189 12.61 3.76 12.74
CA MET A 189 13.09 2.52 12.13
C MET A 189 14.20 2.71 11.08
N ALA A 190 14.58 3.94 10.73
CA ALA A 190 15.60 4.19 9.70
C ALA A 190 16.96 3.56 10.05
N GLY A 191 17.43 3.69 11.30
CA GLY A 191 18.70 3.11 11.77
C GLY A 191 18.71 1.57 11.71
N PRO A 192 17.75 0.89 12.38
CA PRO A 192 17.62 -0.56 12.29
C PRO A 192 17.47 -1.07 10.85
N ARG A 193 16.72 -0.37 9.99
CA ARG A 193 16.55 -0.74 8.58
C ARG A 193 17.84 -0.59 7.77
N ALA A 194 18.69 0.40 8.06
CA ALA A 194 19.97 0.57 7.38
C ALA A 194 20.90 -0.62 7.67
N SER A 195 21.02 -1.02 8.94
CA SER A 195 21.85 -2.18 9.33
C SER A 195 21.30 -3.49 8.77
N ALA A 196 19.98 -3.68 8.82
CA ALA A 196 19.33 -4.83 8.20
C ALA A 196 19.53 -4.86 6.68
N ALA A 197 19.54 -3.69 6.00
CA ALA A 197 19.84 -3.61 4.58
C ALA A 197 21.28 -4.04 4.30
N VAL A 198 22.26 -3.59 5.08
CA VAL A 198 23.67 -4.02 4.92
C VAL A 198 23.79 -5.55 5.06
N LEU A 199 23.21 -6.12 6.11
CA LEU A 199 23.20 -7.57 6.34
C LEU A 199 22.46 -8.32 5.21
N ALA A 200 21.40 -7.75 4.65
CA ALA A 200 20.67 -8.34 3.53
C ALA A 200 21.45 -8.28 2.20
N PHE A 201 22.36 -7.31 2.02
CA PHE A 201 23.22 -7.22 0.84
C PHE A 201 24.44 -8.16 0.92
N LEU A 202 24.88 -8.52 2.13
CA LEU A 202 26.08 -9.32 2.36
C LEU A 202 26.08 -10.67 1.61
N PRO A 203 24.98 -11.47 1.55
CA PRO A 203 24.94 -12.70 0.76
C PRO A 203 25.16 -12.46 -0.73
N GLY A 204 24.63 -11.35 -1.27
CA GLY A 204 24.81 -10.99 -2.68
C GLY A 204 26.28 -10.67 -3.01
N ILE A 205 26.95 -9.96 -2.11
CA ILE A 205 28.40 -9.67 -2.22
C ILE A 205 29.19 -10.98 -2.15
N GLY A 206 28.83 -11.90 -1.24
CA GLY A 206 29.48 -13.21 -1.12
C GLY A 206 29.37 -14.06 -2.39
N VAL A 207 28.19 -14.09 -3.02
CA VAL A 207 27.99 -14.79 -4.31
C VAL A 207 28.81 -14.15 -5.42
N LEU A 208 28.85 -12.81 -5.50
CA LEU A 208 29.67 -12.08 -6.47
C LEU A 208 31.16 -12.39 -6.32
N LEU A 209 31.67 -12.38 -5.08
CA LEU A 209 33.06 -12.75 -4.81
C LEU A 209 33.33 -14.22 -5.17
N GLY A 210 32.42 -15.14 -4.83
CA GLY A 210 32.55 -16.56 -5.16
C GLY A 210 32.55 -16.83 -6.66
N GLU A 211 31.78 -16.07 -7.44
CA GLU A 211 31.86 -16.10 -8.90
C GLU A 211 33.19 -15.54 -9.42
N ALA A 212 33.68 -14.43 -8.86
CA ALA A 212 34.95 -13.82 -9.26
C ALA A 212 36.16 -14.74 -8.99
N VAL A 213 36.11 -15.52 -7.91
CA VAL A 213 37.13 -16.54 -7.56
C VAL A 213 36.97 -17.82 -8.40
N GLY A 214 35.89 -17.96 -9.17
CA GLY A 214 35.66 -19.11 -10.06
C GLY A 214 34.99 -20.31 -9.41
N ALA A 215 34.45 -20.17 -8.19
CA ALA A 215 33.72 -21.25 -7.50
C ALA A 215 32.37 -21.61 -8.17
N ARG A 216 31.92 -20.80 -9.14
CA ARG A 216 30.66 -20.96 -9.91
C ARG A 216 29.42 -21.26 -9.03
N PRO A 217 29.20 -20.54 -7.91
CA PRO A 217 28.06 -20.77 -7.02
C PRO A 217 26.70 -20.67 -7.71
N LEU A 218 26.54 -19.84 -8.75
CA LEU A 218 25.29 -19.74 -9.51
C LEU A 218 25.00 -21.02 -10.28
N ARG A 219 26.03 -21.69 -10.79
CA ARG A 219 25.89 -22.97 -11.47
C ARG A 219 25.43 -24.05 -10.50
N VAL A 220 26.00 -24.07 -9.29
CA VAL A 220 25.55 -25.01 -8.24
C VAL A 220 24.09 -24.74 -7.86
N LEU A 221 23.70 -23.48 -7.71
CA LEU A 221 22.33 -23.14 -7.30
C LEU A 221 21.27 -23.49 -8.36
N ILE A 222 21.63 -23.45 -9.65
CA ILE A 222 20.71 -23.72 -10.77
C ILE A 222 20.74 -25.20 -11.18
N ASP A 223 21.91 -25.84 -11.19
CA ASP A 223 22.09 -27.17 -11.77
C ASP A 223 22.06 -28.30 -10.73
N THR A 224 22.09 -27.99 -9.42
CA THR A 224 22.11 -29.03 -8.36
C THR A 224 20.83 -29.08 -7.52
N PRO A 225 20.38 -30.30 -7.12
CA PRO A 225 19.19 -30.46 -6.28
C PRO A 225 19.35 -29.84 -4.88
N ALA A 226 20.57 -29.86 -4.31
CA ALA A 226 20.86 -29.19 -3.05
C ALA A 226 20.68 -27.66 -3.15
N GLY A 227 21.07 -27.07 -4.29
CA GLY A 227 20.84 -25.66 -4.59
C GLY A 227 19.36 -25.28 -4.65
N HIS A 228 18.52 -26.15 -5.21
CA HIS A 228 17.07 -25.94 -5.26
C HIS A 228 16.42 -25.97 -3.89
N ILE A 229 16.81 -26.93 -3.03
CA ILE A 229 16.31 -27.03 -1.66
C ILE A 229 16.65 -25.75 -0.89
N LEU A 230 17.90 -25.28 -0.98
CA LEU A 230 18.35 -24.07 -0.31
C LEU A 230 17.60 -22.83 -0.82
N PHE A 231 17.33 -22.75 -2.12
CA PHE A 231 16.56 -21.67 -2.72
C PHE A 231 15.11 -21.64 -2.21
N VAL A 232 14.44 -22.78 -2.19
CA VAL A 232 13.06 -22.90 -1.69
C VAL A 232 13.00 -22.54 -0.20
N LEU A 233 13.97 -22.99 0.60
CA LEU A 233 14.11 -22.62 2.00
C LEU A 233 14.29 -21.11 2.19
N GLY A 234 15.20 -20.50 1.45
CA GLY A 234 15.45 -19.05 1.51
C GLY A 234 14.22 -18.24 1.10
N ALA A 235 13.55 -18.62 0.02
CA ALA A 235 12.30 -17.99 -0.40
C ALA A 235 11.18 -18.17 0.62
N GLY A 236 11.05 -19.36 1.20
CA GLY A 236 10.11 -19.65 2.28
C GLY A 236 10.35 -18.76 3.49
N LEU A 237 11.61 -18.58 3.90
CA LEU A 237 12.00 -17.69 4.99
C LEU A 237 11.65 -16.23 4.69
N ILE A 238 11.89 -15.74 3.47
CA ILE A 238 11.52 -14.38 3.07
C ILE A 238 10.00 -14.20 3.14
N LEU A 239 9.23 -15.15 2.59
CA LEU A 239 7.77 -15.10 2.62
C LEU A 239 7.22 -15.16 4.05
N ALA A 240 7.82 -16.00 4.90
CA ALA A 240 7.50 -16.09 6.32
C ALA A 240 7.79 -14.77 7.04
N GLY A 241 8.95 -14.16 6.80
CA GLY A 241 9.33 -12.87 7.37
C GLY A 241 8.36 -11.74 6.97
N VAL A 242 7.95 -11.69 5.70
CA VAL A 242 6.96 -10.71 5.22
C VAL A 242 5.59 -10.96 5.85
N ALA A 243 5.15 -12.21 5.93
CA ALA A 243 3.87 -12.58 6.56
C ALA A 243 3.86 -12.25 8.07
N TRP A 244 4.96 -12.55 8.76
CA TRP A 244 5.16 -12.26 10.17
C TRP A 244 5.13 -10.75 10.43
N THR A 245 5.87 -9.98 9.64
CA THR A 245 5.88 -8.51 9.73
C THR A 245 4.48 -7.95 9.54
N ALA A 246 3.75 -8.39 8.50
CA ALA A 246 2.37 -7.94 8.23
C ALA A 246 1.39 -8.32 9.36
N ARG A 247 1.59 -9.48 10.01
CA ARG A 247 0.78 -9.93 11.14
C ARG A 247 1.03 -9.05 12.37
N LEU A 248 2.29 -8.74 12.69
CA LEU A 248 2.67 -7.83 13.78
C LEU A 248 2.07 -6.44 13.60
N THR A 249 2.13 -5.87 12.38
CA THR A 249 1.55 -4.54 12.12
C THR A 249 0.04 -4.54 12.29
N ARG A 250 -0.67 -5.63 11.94
CA ARG A 250 -2.12 -5.73 12.17
C ARG A 250 -2.50 -5.81 13.64
N LEU A 251 -1.71 -6.53 14.46
CA LEU A 251 -2.01 -6.70 15.88
C LEU A 251 -1.81 -5.41 16.68
N GLY A 252 -0.86 -4.55 16.27
CA GLY A 252 -0.63 -3.25 16.91
C GLY A 252 -1.71 -2.20 16.65
N VAL A 253 -2.60 -2.38 15.66
CA VAL A 253 -3.69 -1.44 15.34
C VAL A 253 -4.99 -1.80 16.08
N LEU A 254 -5.05 -2.97 16.71
CA LEU A 254 -6.25 -3.47 17.42
C LEU A 254 -6.12 -3.45 18.95
N ARG A 255 -5.04 -2.86 19.50
CA ARG A 255 -4.84 -2.64 20.94
C ARG A 255 -4.75 -1.15 21.20
#